data_AF-A0A136KSE6-F1
#
_entry.id   AF-A0A136KSE6-F1
#
_cell.length_a   1.000
_cell.length_b   1.000
_cell.length_c   1.000
_cell.angle_alpha   90.00
_cell.angle_beta   90.00
_cell.angle_gamma   90.00
#
_symmetry.space_group_name_H-M   'P 1'
#
loop_
_entity.id
_entity.type
_entity.pdbx_description
1 polymer ?
#
loop_
_entity_poly.entity_id
_entity_poly.type
_entity_poly.pdbx_seq_one_letter_code
_entity_poly.pdbx_strand_id
1 'polypeptide(L)'
;MGKRFSDAFGLLKYSFLMIVIWSLWLLVFWPGIMSNDSIDQWTQITTGKFVDIHPVFHTLFLWFLTRVYFSPATIAIVQILILSLLSGGILYYFEKLGSPKIILWGISFFMAVSPVNAEMVITLWKDIPYSTALLGLTFIFLIIVYSNGNWLYQNKNLLLLGITTLLVFLFRHNGGGGIGSLIALFIFLSNSQKKNCKRFNNHFNFDAFHKTTNLSNFEC
;
A
#
# COMPACT_ATOMS: atom_id res chain seq x y z
N MET A 1 -4.33 5.70 -21.17
CA MET A 1 -4.81 4.33 -20.92
C MET A 1 -5.39 4.25 -19.50
N GLY A 2 -6.70 4.50 -19.34
CA GLY A 2 -7.37 4.65 -18.04
C GLY A 2 -8.31 3.49 -17.74
N LYS A 3 -7.79 2.28 -17.49
CA LYS A 3 -8.62 1.20 -16.97
C LYS A 3 -8.95 1.51 -15.50
N ARG A 4 -10.22 1.80 -15.26
CA ARG A 4 -10.79 2.32 -14.01
C ARG A 4 -10.44 1.38 -12.85
N PHE A 5 -9.80 1.91 -11.81
CA PHE A 5 -9.52 1.21 -10.54
C PHE A 5 -10.81 0.91 -9.72
N SER A 6 -11.99 1.04 -10.31
CA SER A 6 -13.28 1.09 -9.62
C SER A 6 -14.07 -0.21 -9.63
N ASP A 7 -13.46 -1.32 -10.05
CA ASP A 7 -14.13 -2.62 -9.94
C ASP A 7 -14.04 -3.07 -8.48
N ALA A 8 -15.05 -2.75 -7.67
CA ALA A 8 -15.13 -3.19 -6.26
C ALA A 8 -14.96 -4.72 -6.13
N PHE A 9 -15.44 -5.46 -7.13
CA PHE A 9 -15.23 -6.90 -7.27
C PHE A 9 -13.74 -7.29 -7.38
N GLY A 10 -12.95 -6.48 -8.09
CA GLY A 10 -11.50 -6.67 -8.21
C GLY A 10 -10.75 -6.47 -6.90
N LEU A 11 -11.16 -5.46 -6.11
CA LEU A 11 -10.60 -5.20 -4.78
C LEU A 11 -10.86 -6.36 -3.80
N LEU A 12 -12.06 -6.95 -3.85
CA LEU A 12 -12.46 -8.04 -2.96
C LEU A 12 -11.86 -9.39 -3.36
N LYS A 13 -11.61 -9.63 -4.64
CA LYS A 13 -11.19 -10.93 -5.18
C LYS A 13 -10.00 -11.55 -4.44
N TYR A 14 -8.88 -10.83 -4.36
CA TYR A 14 -7.65 -11.34 -3.72
C TYR A 14 -7.55 -10.99 -2.24
N SER A 15 -8.39 -10.08 -1.73
CA SER A 15 -8.40 -9.68 -0.32
C SER A 15 -9.26 -10.60 0.55
N PHE A 16 -10.27 -11.25 -0.04
CA PHE A 16 -11.22 -12.09 0.67
C PHE A 16 -10.56 -13.12 1.60
N LEU A 17 -9.54 -13.83 1.12
CA LEU A 17 -8.86 -14.86 1.91
C LEU A 17 -8.12 -14.26 3.12
N MET A 18 -7.47 -13.10 2.95
CA MET A 18 -6.81 -12.37 4.03
C MET A 18 -7.83 -11.88 5.06
N ILE A 19 -8.95 -11.29 4.62
CA ILE A 19 -10.03 -10.83 5.50
C ILE A 19 -10.54 -11.98 6.36
N VAL A 20 -10.89 -13.11 5.74
CA VAL A 20 -11.44 -14.27 6.46
C VAL A 20 -10.44 -14.82 7.47
N ILE A 21 -9.21 -15.12 7.04
CA ILE A 21 -8.21 -15.76 7.91
C ILE A 21 -7.79 -14.83 9.05
N TRP A 22 -7.53 -13.54 8.77
CA TRP A 22 -7.12 -12.59 9.81
C TRP A 22 -8.26 -12.25 10.76
N SER A 23 -9.52 -12.22 10.30
CA SER A 23 -10.67 -12.09 11.20
C SER A 23 -10.85 -13.31 12.11
N LEU A 24 -10.62 -14.53 11.60
CA LEU A 24 -10.60 -15.73 12.47
C LEU A 24 -9.47 -15.64 13.50
N TRP A 25 -8.29 -15.15 13.11
CA TRP A 25 -7.19 -14.92 14.04
C TRP A 25 -7.56 -13.90 15.11
N LEU A 26 -8.21 -12.78 14.74
CA LEU A 26 -8.71 -11.79 15.70
C LEU A 26 -9.73 -12.38 16.68
N LEU A 27 -10.58 -13.31 16.25
CA LEU A 27 -11.54 -13.97 17.14
C LEU A 27 -10.83 -14.87 18.17
N VAL A 28 -9.74 -15.53 17.79
CA VAL A 28 -8.91 -16.33 18.72
C VAL A 28 -8.23 -15.43 19.75
N PHE A 29 -7.74 -14.27 19.34
CA PHE A 29 -7.03 -13.31 20.18
C PHE A 29 -7.89 -12.11 20.58
N TRP A 30 -9.20 -12.31 20.75
CA TRP A 30 -10.13 -11.22 21.02
C TRP A 30 -9.77 -10.47 22.32
N PRO A 31 -9.78 -9.12 22.35
CA PRO A 31 -10.20 -8.17 21.31
C PRO A 31 -9.06 -7.65 20.41
N GLY A 32 -7.93 -8.33 20.33
CA GLY A 32 -6.72 -7.91 19.64
C GLY A 32 -5.51 -8.00 20.55
N ILE A 33 -4.32 -7.97 19.96
CA ILE A 33 -3.05 -8.10 20.70
C ILE A 33 -2.54 -6.71 21.04
N MET A 34 -2.10 -6.53 22.29
CA MET A 34 -1.55 -5.28 22.79
C MET A 34 -0.20 -5.54 23.44
N SER A 35 0.84 -4.83 23.00
CA SER A 35 2.11 -4.76 23.71
C SER A 35 2.09 -3.60 24.72
N ASN A 36 3.19 -3.40 25.46
CA ASN A 36 3.34 -2.26 26.36
C ASN A 36 3.10 -0.91 25.66
N ASP A 37 3.63 -0.72 24.45
CA ASP A 37 3.38 0.49 23.63
C ASP A 37 1.89 0.67 23.34
N SER A 38 1.20 -0.41 22.96
CA SER A 38 -0.25 -0.37 22.69
C SER A 38 -1.05 -0.07 23.95
N ILE A 39 -0.65 -0.61 25.10
CA ILE A 39 -1.29 -0.36 26.40
C ILE A 39 -1.10 1.08 26.83
N ASP A 40 0.09 1.66 26.64
CA ASP A 40 0.33 3.08 26.90
C ASP A 40 -0.58 3.96 26.04
N GLN A 41 -0.60 3.74 24.72
CA GLN A 41 -1.49 4.50 23.82
C GLN A 41 -2.97 4.31 24.15
N TRP A 42 -3.38 3.09 24.52
CA TRP A 42 -4.75 2.83 24.99
C TRP A 42 -5.09 3.59 26.27
N THR A 43 -4.14 3.69 27.20
CA THR A 43 -4.29 4.48 28.43
C THR A 43 -4.39 5.97 28.13
N GLN A 44 -3.65 6.47 27.14
CA GLN A 44 -3.80 7.86 26.69
C GLN A 44 -5.19 8.12 26.09
N ILE A 45 -5.72 7.17 25.30
CA ILE A 45 -7.07 7.24 24.73
C ILE A 45 -8.14 7.27 25.83
N THR A 46 -8.02 6.44 26.87
CA THR A 46 -9.00 6.34 27.97
C THR A 46 -8.94 7.54 28.92
N THR A 47 -7.73 8.05 29.21
CA THR A 47 -7.52 9.17 30.14
C THR A 47 -7.63 10.55 29.49
N GLY A 48 -7.54 10.62 28.16
CA GLY A 48 -7.50 11.87 27.39
C GLY A 48 -6.18 12.66 27.55
N LYS A 49 -5.17 12.07 28.21
CA LYS A 49 -3.85 12.68 28.42
C LYS A 49 -2.88 12.17 27.37
N PHE A 50 -2.70 12.93 26.30
CA PHE A 50 -1.78 12.57 25.22
C PHE A 50 -0.36 13.04 25.54
N VAL A 51 0.61 12.13 25.38
CA VAL A 51 2.04 12.42 25.55
C VAL A 51 2.82 11.93 24.33
N ASP A 52 3.79 12.72 23.87
CA ASP A 52 4.54 12.45 22.64
C ASP A 52 5.77 11.55 22.87
N ILE A 53 5.60 10.47 23.63
CA ILE A 53 6.58 9.36 23.69
C ILE A 53 6.46 8.51 22.40
N HIS A 54 5.26 8.46 21.83
CA HIS A 54 4.93 7.86 20.55
C HIS A 54 4.30 8.92 19.65
N PRO A 55 4.35 8.77 18.30
CA PRO A 55 3.70 9.71 17.40
C PRO A 55 2.26 9.99 17.81
N VAL A 56 1.99 11.21 18.29
CA VAL A 56 0.67 11.59 18.81
C VAL A 56 -0.43 11.34 17.78
N PHE A 57 -0.11 11.50 16.49
CA PHE A 57 -1.02 11.20 15.40
C PHE A 57 -1.54 9.76 15.46
N HIS A 58 -0.70 8.77 15.76
CA HIS A 58 -1.15 7.39 15.88
C HIS A 58 -2.16 7.24 17.02
N THR A 59 -1.87 7.80 18.20
CA THR A 59 -2.79 7.73 19.35
C THR A 59 -4.13 8.41 19.03
N LEU A 60 -4.11 9.58 18.35
CA LEU A 60 -5.32 10.28 17.91
C LEU A 60 -6.09 9.50 16.83
N PHE A 61 -5.38 8.85 15.91
CA PHE A 61 -5.98 7.98 14.91
C PHE A 61 -6.72 6.81 15.57
N LEU A 62 -6.08 6.13 16.54
CA LEU A 62 -6.72 5.07 17.31
C LEU A 62 -7.95 5.60 18.07
N TRP A 63 -7.81 6.74 18.76
CA TRP A 63 -8.92 7.40 19.45
C TRP A 63 -10.11 7.66 18.52
N PHE A 64 -9.86 8.14 17.30
CA PHE A 64 -10.90 8.38 16.30
C PHE A 64 -11.60 7.09 15.89
N LEU A 65 -10.86 6.00 15.62
CA LEU A 65 -11.46 4.71 15.27
C LEU A 65 -12.36 4.18 16.40
N THR A 66 -11.95 4.35 17.67
CA THR A 66 -12.74 3.90 18.82
C THR A 66 -14.06 4.68 19.03
N ARG A 67 -14.31 5.75 18.26
CA ARG A 67 -15.61 6.47 18.28
C ARG A 67 -16.73 5.66 17.65
N VAL A 68 -16.41 4.71 16.77
CA VAL A 68 -17.39 3.78 16.21
C VAL A 68 -17.83 2.78 17.28
N TYR A 69 -16.87 2.14 17.93
CA TYR A 69 -17.07 1.25 19.07
C TYR A 69 -15.81 1.25 19.93
N PHE A 70 -15.99 1.46 21.23
CA PHE A 70 -14.88 1.63 22.16
C PHE A 70 -14.25 0.29 22.54
N SER A 71 -13.46 -0.26 21.64
CA SER A 71 -12.77 -1.54 21.80
C SER A 71 -11.49 -1.60 20.96
N PRO A 72 -10.44 -2.31 21.44
CA PRO A 72 -9.26 -2.63 20.63
C PRO A 72 -9.62 -3.35 19.32
N ALA A 73 -10.70 -4.14 19.34
CA ALA A 73 -11.14 -4.91 18.17
C ALA A 73 -11.50 -4.01 16.99
N THR A 74 -12.06 -2.81 17.25
CA THR A 74 -12.37 -1.83 16.21
C THR A 74 -11.13 -1.42 15.43
N ILE A 75 -10.01 -1.25 16.13
CA ILE A 75 -8.73 -0.89 15.53
C ILE A 75 -8.20 -2.06 14.68
N ALA A 76 -8.18 -3.27 15.24
CA ALA A 76 -7.73 -4.47 14.54
C ALA A 76 -8.56 -4.77 13.28
N ILE A 77 -9.90 -4.62 13.35
CA ILE A 77 -10.79 -4.78 12.19
C ILE A 77 -10.43 -3.79 11.08
N VAL A 78 -10.20 -2.52 11.43
CA VAL A 78 -9.82 -1.49 10.46
C VAL A 78 -8.44 -1.80 9.85
N GLN A 79 -7.47 -2.26 10.65
CA GLN A 79 -6.16 -2.70 10.15
C GLN A 79 -6.30 -3.87 9.16
N ILE A 80 -7.09 -4.90 9.50
CA ILE A 80 -7.40 -6.04 8.63
C ILE A 80 -7.97 -5.55 7.30
N LEU A 81 -9.01 -4.71 7.34
CA LEU A 81 -9.70 -4.25 6.14
C LEU A 81 -8.79 -3.41 5.25
N ILE A 82 -8.08 -2.41 5.80
CA ILE A 82 -7.24 -1.53 4.99
C ILE A 82 -6.09 -2.32 4.36
N LEU A 83 -5.37 -3.14 5.14
CA LEU A 83 -4.23 -3.89 4.62
C LEU A 83 -4.65 -4.93 3.57
N SER A 84 -5.69 -5.71 3.87
CA SER A 84 -6.18 -6.74 2.94
C SER A 84 -6.70 -6.15 1.63
N LEU A 85 -7.49 -5.07 1.69
CA LEU A 85 -8.03 -4.40 0.50
C LEU A 85 -6.92 -3.75 -0.33
N LEU A 86 -5.92 -3.13 0.30
CA LEU A 86 -4.76 -2.58 -0.39
C LEU A 86 -3.98 -3.69 -1.10
N SER A 87 -3.60 -4.74 -0.38
CA SER A 87 -2.87 -5.88 -0.95
C SER A 87 -3.66 -6.58 -2.06
N GLY A 88 -4.97 -6.80 -1.86
CA GLY A 88 -5.84 -7.39 -2.88
C GLY A 88 -5.98 -6.51 -4.12
N GLY A 89 -6.09 -5.20 -3.94
CA GLY A 89 -6.12 -4.22 -5.04
C GLY A 89 -4.81 -4.18 -5.84
N ILE A 90 -3.67 -4.28 -5.17
CA ILE A 90 -2.35 -4.39 -5.83
C ILE A 90 -2.28 -5.67 -6.68
N LEU A 91 -2.69 -6.82 -6.13
CA LEU A 91 -2.71 -8.09 -6.88
C LEU A 91 -3.67 -8.02 -8.07
N TYR A 92 -4.85 -7.41 -7.91
CA TYR A 92 -5.78 -7.20 -9.02
C TYR A 92 -5.21 -6.29 -10.11
N TYR A 93 -4.45 -5.25 -9.73
CA TYR A 93 -3.75 -4.42 -10.70
C TYR A 93 -2.74 -5.22 -11.52
N PHE A 94 -1.94 -6.09 -10.88
CA PHE A 94 -1.02 -6.98 -11.60
C PHE A 94 -1.74 -8.00 -12.49
N GLU A 95 -2.92 -8.50 -12.10
CA GLU A 95 -3.76 -9.32 -12.99
C GLU A 95 -4.12 -8.54 -14.27
N LYS A 96 -4.48 -7.26 -14.14
CA LYS A 96 -4.81 -6.41 -15.30
C LYS A 96 -3.61 -6.07 -16.17
N LEU A 97 -2.40 -6.13 -15.61
CA LEU A 97 -1.14 -6.05 -16.36
C LEU A 97 -0.77 -7.38 -17.04
N GLY A 98 -1.51 -8.46 -16.82
CA GLY A 98 -1.31 -9.75 -17.47
C GLY A 98 -0.55 -10.78 -16.62
N SER A 99 -0.32 -10.51 -15.33
CA SER A 99 0.30 -11.51 -14.44
C SER A 99 -0.58 -12.77 -14.30
N PRO A 100 0.03 -13.98 -14.26
CA PRO A 100 -0.73 -15.22 -14.20
C PRO A 100 -1.45 -15.36 -12.85
N LYS A 101 -2.75 -15.66 -12.90
CA LYS A 101 -3.64 -15.72 -11.73
C LYS A 101 -3.16 -16.70 -10.65
N ILE A 102 -2.51 -17.80 -11.05
CA ILE A 102 -1.98 -18.79 -10.11
C ILE A 102 -0.91 -18.20 -9.17
N ILE A 103 -0.04 -17.32 -9.70
CA ILE A 103 0.98 -16.65 -8.89
C ILE A 103 0.32 -15.65 -7.95
N LEU A 104 -0.65 -14.88 -8.43
CA LEU A 104 -1.36 -13.87 -7.62
C LEU A 104 -2.16 -14.51 -6.48
N TRP A 105 -2.84 -15.63 -6.74
CA TRP A 105 -3.50 -16.42 -5.70
C TRP A 105 -2.50 -17.06 -4.75
N GLY A 106 -1.35 -17.54 -5.24
CA GLY A 106 -0.26 -18.04 -4.39
C GLY A 106 0.26 -16.98 -3.42
N ILE A 107 0.45 -15.74 -3.88
CA ILE A 107 0.85 -14.61 -3.04
C ILE A 107 -0.25 -14.27 -2.02
N SER A 108 -1.50 -14.16 -2.46
CA SER A 108 -2.65 -13.89 -1.57
C SER A 108 -2.77 -14.96 -0.48
N PHE A 109 -2.64 -16.25 -0.84
CA PHE A 109 -2.66 -17.37 0.09
C PHE A 109 -1.49 -17.30 1.08
N PHE A 110 -0.26 -17.09 0.61
CA PHE A 110 0.91 -16.95 1.47
C PHE A 110 0.76 -15.78 2.46
N MET A 111 0.27 -14.63 1.99
CA MET A 111 0.01 -13.48 2.85
C MET A 111 -1.04 -13.78 3.92
N ALA A 112 -2.13 -14.45 3.54
CA ALA A 112 -3.24 -14.76 4.43
C ALA A 112 -2.87 -15.78 5.51
N VAL A 113 -2.17 -16.86 5.14
CA VAL A 113 -1.86 -18.00 6.03
C VAL A 113 -0.60 -17.76 6.87
N SER A 114 0.28 -16.83 6.48
CA SER A 114 1.47 -16.49 7.26
C SER A 114 1.07 -16.09 8.70
N PRO A 115 1.48 -16.85 9.73
CA PRO A 115 1.14 -16.54 11.12
C PRO A 115 1.68 -15.18 11.55
N VAL A 116 2.85 -14.79 11.03
CA VAL A 116 3.45 -13.48 11.27
C VAL A 116 2.51 -12.37 10.77
N ASN A 117 1.94 -12.49 9.57
CA ASN A 117 1.02 -11.46 9.08
C ASN A 117 -0.29 -11.43 9.88
N ALA A 118 -0.83 -12.61 10.19
CA ALA A 118 -2.07 -12.74 10.94
C ALA A 118 -1.97 -12.17 12.36
N GLU A 119 -0.85 -12.40 13.05
CA GLU A 119 -0.56 -11.84 14.37
C GLU A 119 -0.28 -10.33 14.31
N MET A 120 0.58 -9.91 13.36
CA MET A 120 0.96 -8.50 13.22
C MET A 120 -0.26 -7.62 12.92
N VAL A 121 -1.15 -8.01 12.00
CA VAL A 121 -2.29 -7.18 11.60
C VAL A 121 -3.32 -6.96 12.70
N ILE A 122 -3.40 -7.87 13.68
CA ILE A 122 -4.30 -7.74 14.85
C ILE A 122 -3.61 -7.13 16.07
N THR A 123 -2.32 -6.83 15.95
CA THR A 123 -1.55 -6.17 17.00
C THR A 123 -1.64 -4.66 16.83
N LEU A 124 -1.99 -3.94 17.90
CA LEU A 124 -2.26 -2.49 17.88
C LEU A 124 -0.97 -1.66 17.84
N TRP A 125 -0.08 -1.97 16.89
CA TRP A 125 1.17 -1.26 16.66
C TRP A 125 1.00 -0.20 15.58
N LYS A 126 1.67 0.94 15.80
CA LYS A 126 1.88 2.01 14.79
C LYS A 126 2.56 1.52 13.51
N ASP A 127 3.26 0.40 13.59
CA ASP A 127 4.02 -0.19 12.49
C ASP A 127 3.12 -0.78 11.41
N ILE A 128 1.91 -1.19 11.76
CA ILE A 128 0.92 -1.74 10.81
C ILE A 128 0.35 -0.64 9.91
N PRO A 129 -0.26 0.46 10.41
CA PRO A 129 -0.72 1.54 9.55
C PRO A 129 0.45 2.25 8.84
N TYR A 130 1.63 2.36 9.46
CA TYR A 130 2.85 2.84 8.80
C TYR A 130 3.23 1.98 7.59
N SER A 131 3.38 0.66 7.78
CA SER A 131 3.77 -0.27 6.70
C SER A 131 2.70 -0.35 5.61
N THR A 132 1.43 -0.23 5.98
CA THR A 132 0.31 -0.16 5.03
C THR A 132 0.37 1.10 4.18
N ALA A 133 0.62 2.27 4.79
CA ALA A 133 0.82 3.52 4.05
C ALA A 133 2.08 3.46 3.17
N LEU A 134 3.16 2.86 3.65
CA LEU A 134 4.40 2.68 2.89
C LEU A 134 4.22 1.73 1.69
N LEU A 135 3.46 0.64 1.85
CA LEU A 135 3.08 -0.26 0.76
C LEU A 135 2.25 0.49 -0.30
N GLY A 136 1.29 1.30 0.14
CA GLY A 136 0.48 2.14 -0.74
C GLY A 136 1.34 3.15 -1.51
N LEU A 137 2.28 3.82 -0.83
CA LEU A 137 3.20 4.76 -1.45
C LEU A 137 4.12 4.06 -2.47
N THR A 138 4.64 2.90 -2.12
CA THR A 138 5.45 2.07 -3.02
C THR A 138 4.66 1.71 -4.28
N PHE A 139 3.40 1.32 -4.12
CA PHE A 139 2.52 1.01 -5.25
C PHE A 139 2.24 2.24 -6.12
N ILE A 140 2.02 3.41 -5.53
CA ILE A 140 1.88 4.67 -6.28
C ILE A 140 3.14 4.95 -7.10
N PHE A 141 4.35 4.80 -6.54
CA PHE A 141 5.58 4.96 -7.31
C PHE A 141 5.69 3.98 -8.47
N LEU A 142 5.30 2.72 -8.28
CA LEU A 142 5.24 1.73 -9.37
C LEU A 142 4.30 2.18 -10.49
N ILE A 143 3.13 2.73 -10.16
CA ILE A 143 2.18 3.27 -11.16
C ILE A 143 2.77 4.48 -11.88
N ILE A 144 3.44 5.39 -11.17
CA ILE A 144 4.09 6.56 -11.78
C ILE A 144 5.15 6.11 -12.78
N VAL A 145 6.00 5.13 -12.41
CA VAL A 145 7.01 4.56 -13.32
C VAL A 145 6.35 3.89 -14.52
N TYR A 146 5.35 3.03 -14.29
CA TYR A 146 4.68 2.30 -15.38
C TYR A 146 3.91 3.22 -16.34
N SER A 147 3.40 4.35 -15.85
CA SER A 147 2.69 5.33 -16.66
C SER A 147 3.59 6.39 -17.31
N ASN A 148 4.93 6.28 -17.17
CA ASN A 148 5.89 7.31 -17.61
C ASN A 148 5.57 8.70 -17.05
N GLY A 149 5.09 8.77 -15.80
CA GLY A 149 4.70 10.00 -15.14
C GLY A 149 3.30 10.52 -15.50
N ASN A 150 2.63 9.95 -16.52
CA ASN A 150 1.31 10.42 -16.96
C ASN A 150 0.24 10.37 -15.84
N TRP A 151 0.38 9.45 -14.89
CA TRP A 151 -0.53 9.34 -13.75
C TRP A 151 -0.54 10.61 -12.88
N LEU A 152 0.54 11.39 -12.86
CA LEU A 152 0.67 12.63 -12.06
C LEU A 152 -0.10 13.82 -12.63
N TYR A 153 -0.55 13.78 -13.89
CA TYR A 153 -1.26 14.91 -14.49
C TYR A 153 -2.67 15.14 -13.93
N GLN A 154 -3.19 14.22 -13.11
CA GLN A 154 -4.50 14.37 -12.50
C GLN A 154 -4.38 14.85 -11.06
N ASN A 155 -5.06 15.96 -10.71
CA ASN A 155 -5.03 16.53 -9.35
C ASN A 155 -5.42 15.54 -8.25
N LYS A 156 -6.37 14.62 -8.54
CA LYS A 156 -6.77 13.57 -7.60
C LYS A 156 -5.63 12.62 -7.25
N ASN A 157 -4.76 12.33 -8.22
CA ASN A 157 -3.63 11.44 -8.06
C ASN A 157 -2.49 12.12 -7.28
N LEU A 158 -2.26 13.42 -7.52
CA LEU A 158 -1.37 14.23 -6.70
C LEU A 158 -1.83 14.32 -5.25
N LEU A 159 -3.14 14.51 -5.03
CA LEU A 159 -3.72 14.51 -3.68
C LEU A 159 -3.52 13.15 -3.00
N LEU A 160 -3.77 12.05 -3.70
CA LEU A 160 -3.57 10.69 -3.17
C LEU A 160 -2.10 10.45 -2.81
N LEU A 161 -1.16 10.86 -3.67
CA LEU A 161 0.28 10.78 -3.40
C LEU A 161 0.65 11.61 -2.16
N GLY A 162 0.16 12.85 -2.07
CA GLY A 162 0.41 13.74 -0.94
C GLY A 162 -0.12 13.19 0.39
N ILE A 163 -1.38 12.72 0.41
CA ILE A 163 -1.98 12.10 1.60
C ILE A 163 -1.20 10.86 2.02
N THR A 164 -0.88 9.97 1.07
CA THR A 164 -0.16 8.73 1.39
C THR A 164 1.24 9.01 1.92
N THR A 165 1.95 9.98 1.33
CA THR A 165 3.27 10.43 1.81
C THR A 165 3.17 11.04 3.22
N LEU A 166 2.16 11.88 3.45
CA LEU A 166 1.90 12.48 4.76
C LEU A 166 1.63 11.42 5.82
N LEU A 167 0.82 10.40 5.52
CA LEU A 167 0.54 9.30 6.45
C LEU A 167 1.81 8.53 6.85
N VAL A 168 2.74 8.30 5.92
CA VAL A 168 4.03 7.65 6.22
C VAL A 168 4.85 8.47 7.23
N PHE A 169 4.86 9.81 7.09
CA PHE A 169 5.50 10.70 8.06
C PHE A 169 4.76 10.74 9.41
N LEU A 170 3.43 10.76 9.40
CA LEU A 170 2.65 10.94 10.63
C LEU A 170 2.62 9.69 11.51
N PHE A 171 2.61 8.49 10.93
CA PHE A 171 2.60 7.25 11.72
C PHE A 171 3.95 6.92 12.38
N ARG A 172 5.05 7.49 11.87
CA ARG A 172 6.38 7.33 12.46
C ARG A 172 7.20 8.60 12.33
N HIS A 173 7.69 9.11 13.47
CA HIS A 173 8.61 10.25 13.53
C HIS A 173 9.86 10.08 12.65
N ASN A 174 10.32 8.84 12.44
CA ASN A 174 11.45 8.49 11.56
C ASN A 174 11.04 7.99 10.16
N GLY A 175 9.77 8.15 9.77
CA GLY A 175 9.24 7.68 8.48
C GLY A 175 9.93 8.30 7.26
N GLY A 176 10.63 9.42 7.43
CA GLY A 176 11.45 10.06 6.40
C GLY A 176 12.52 9.14 5.79
N GLY A 177 13.08 8.20 6.56
CA GLY A 177 14.03 7.22 6.04
C GLY A 177 13.40 6.28 5.00
N GLY A 178 12.15 5.85 5.24
CA GLY A 178 11.39 5.04 4.29
C GLY A 178 11.13 5.80 2.99
N ILE A 179 10.74 7.06 3.09
CA ILE A 179 10.49 7.92 1.92
C ILE A 179 11.78 8.17 1.13
N GLY A 180 12.90 8.47 1.81
CA GLY A 180 14.20 8.64 1.17
C GLY A 180 14.62 7.41 0.37
N SER A 181 14.43 6.21 0.92
CA SER A 181 14.72 4.95 0.22
C SER A 181 13.84 4.76 -1.04
N LEU A 182 12.57 5.13 -0.97
CA LEU A 182 11.65 5.04 -2.10
C LEU A 182 11.96 6.07 -3.20
N ILE A 183 12.36 7.29 -2.83
CA ILE A 183 12.81 8.30 -3.80
C ILE A 183 14.07 7.83 -4.51
N ALA A 184 15.04 7.26 -3.78
CA ALA A 184 16.25 6.70 -4.38
C ALA A 184 15.91 5.56 -5.36
N LEU A 185 15.01 4.65 -4.99
CA LEU A 185 14.53 3.58 -5.87
C LEU A 185 13.80 4.15 -7.10
N PHE A 186 12.98 5.18 -6.92
CA PHE A 186 12.26 5.85 -8.00
C PHE A 186 13.22 6.50 -9.02
N ILE A 187 14.25 7.19 -8.55
CA ILE A 187 15.30 7.76 -9.42
C ILE A 187 16.04 6.65 -10.18
N PHE A 188 16.36 5.54 -9.51
CA PHE A 188 17.02 4.40 -10.14
C PHE A 188 16.16 3.78 -11.25
N LEU A 189 14.89 3.50 -10.97
CA LEU A 189 13.95 2.90 -11.93
C LEU A 189 13.69 3.82 -13.13
N SER A 190 13.46 5.11 -12.90
CA SER A 190 13.26 6.09 -13.98
C SER A 190 14.49 6.24 -14.88
N ASN A 191 15.69 6.21 -14.31
CA ASN A 191 16.93 6.24 -15.07
C ASN A 191 17.16 4.94 -15.86
N SER A 192 16.80 3.78 -15.31
CA SER A 192 16.89 2.48 -16.00
C SER A 192 15.98 2.43 -17.24
N GLN A 193 14.75 2.94 -17.13
CA GLN A 193 13.83 3.00 -18.27
C GLN A 193 14.34 3.93 -19.38
N LYS A 194 14.83 5.13 -19.03
CA LYS A 194 15.45 6.04 -20.01
C LYS A 194 16.62 5.40 -20.74
N LYS A 195 17.47 4.65 -20.02
CA LYS A 195 18.61 3.91 -20.62
C LYS A 195 18.13 2.81 -21.57
N ASN A 196 17.11 2.05 -21.20
CA ASN A 196 16.56 0.99 -22.03
C ASN A 196 15.90 1.54 -23.31
N CYS A 197 15.13 2.64 -23.23
CA CYS A 197 14.61 3.33 -24.43
C CYS A 197 15.75 3.83 -25.34
N LYS A 198 16.79 4.48 -24.79
CA LYS A 198 17.95 4.91 -25.59
C LYS A 198 18.70 3.74 -26.24
N ARG A 199 18.89 2.63 -25.51
CA ARG A 199 19.55 1.43 -26.05
C ARG A 199 18.73 0.76 -27.14
N PHE A 200 17.41 0.71 -27.01
CA PHE A 200 16.50 0.22 -28.04
C PHE A 200 16.58 1.08 -29.32
N ASN A 201 16.51 2.41 -29.19
CA ASN A 201 16.65 3.34 -30.32
C ASN A 201 18.04 3.31 -30.98
N ASN A 202 19.10 3.00 -30.24
CA ASN A 202 20.45 2.88 -30.81
C ASN A 202 20.71 1.53 -31.50
N HIS A 203 19.99 0.46 -31.16
CA HIS A 203 20.13 -0.86 -31.80
C HIS A 203 19.24 -1.00 -33.04
N PHE A 204 18.14 -0.26 -33.10
CA PHE A 204 17.28 -0.18 -34.27
C PHE A 204 17.43 1.21 -34.89
N ASN A 205 18.24 1.32 -35.95
CA ASN A 205 18.37 2.55 -36.73
C ASN A 205 17.03 2.83 -37.44
N PHE A 206 16.19 3.68 -36.83
CA PHE A 206 14.80 3.90 -37.25
C PHE A 206 14.65 4.71 -38.54
N ASP A 207 15.74 5.22 -39.12
CA ASP A 207 15.71 5.94 -40.40
C ASP A 207 15.17 5.08 -41.57
N ALA A 208 15.17 3.75 -41.44
CA ALA A 208 14.65 2.83 -42.45
C ALA A 208 13.23 2.29 -42.17
N PHE A 209 12.69 2.40 -40.95
CA PHE A 209 11.49 1.65 -40.53
C PHE A 209 10.20 2.48 -40.44
N HIS A 210 10.29 3.81 -40.56
CA HIS A 210 9.13 4.71 -40.44
C HIS A 210 8.10 4.62 -41.58
N LYS A 211 8.31 3.77 -42.60
CA LYS A 211 7.42 3.69 -43.78
C LYS A 211 6.32 2.63 -43.75
N THR A 212 6.27 1.70 -42.80
CA THR A 212 5.42 0.50 -42.98
C THR A 212 4.58 -0.01 -41.81
N THR A 213 4.63 0.54 -40.59
CA THR A 213 3.77 0.00 -39.52
C THR A 213 3.11 1.07 -38.65
N ASN A 214 1.78 1.07 -38.69
CA ASN A 214 0.88 1.92 -37.91
C ASN A 214 0.72 1.36 -36.48
N LEU A 215 1.84 1.27 -35.74
CA LEU A 215 1.88 0.77 -34.35
C LEU A 215 2.04 1.95 -33.39
N SER A 216 0.96 2.69 -33.16
CA SER A 216 0.92 3.90 -32.32
C SER A 216 0.84 3.63 -30.80
N ASN A 217 1.37 2.51 -30.28
CA ASN A 217 1.19 2.15 -28.85
C ASN A 217 2.48 1.79 -28.10
N PHE A 218 3.65 2.02 -28.70
CA PHE A 218 4.93 2.03 -27.99
C PHE A 218 5.78 3.18 -28.52
N GLU A 219 5.33 4.40 -28.26
CA GLU A 219 6.25 5.54 -28.25
C GLU A 219 6.99 5.50 -26.91
N CYS A 220 8.27 5.15 -26.95
CA CYS A 220 9.23 5.94 -26.18
C CYS A 220 9.15 7.38 -26.75
#